data_AF-B9XBS6-F1
#
_entry.id   AF-B9XBS6-F1
#
_cell.length_a   1.000
_cell.length_b   1.000
_cell.length_c   1.000
_cell.angle_alpha   90.00
_cell.angle_beta   90.00
_cell.angle_gamma   90.00
#
_symmetry.space_group_name_H-M   'P 1'
#
loop_
_entity.id
_entity.type
_entity.pdbx_description
1 polymer ?
#
loop_
_entity_poly.entity_id
_entity_poly.type
_entity_poly.pdbx_seq_one_letter_code
_entity_poly.pdbx_strand_id
1 'polypeptide(L)'
;MAVQLYATDNGDILPWPNWKSGDHSGRPGWLYALDNSGTGPAQFKIERGLLWPTLASQKIYLCPMDDTNSALFREREQQLSSYAMNGAVVGYDRTNFPTAKLGSMRPDDVAFWETETQPEYFNDGANFPAEGVSERHLNGAINATFGGSVGYVRLGAWYLQVYDTNKNSLWCYPDSPDGR
;
A
#
# COMPACT_ATOMS: atom_id res chain seq x y z
N MET A 1 12.84 3.57 -0.45
CA MET A 1 13.87 3.62 -1.50
C MET A 1 13.39 3.05 -2.84
N ALA A 2 12.74 1.88 -2.88
CA ALA A 2 12.28 1.29 -4.16
C ALA A 2 11.26 2.15 -4.92
N VAL A 3 10.31 2.80 -4.23
CA VAL A 3 9.34 3.71 -4.86
C VAL A 3 10.01 4.96 -5.44
N GLN A 4 11.00 5.53 -4.74
CA GLN A 4 11.72 6.71 -5.24
C GLN A 4 12.52 6.39 -6.51
N LEU A 5 13.19 5.22 -6.54
CA LEU A 5 13.90 4.74 -7.74
C LEU A 5 12.93 4.55 -8.91
N TYR A 6 11.83 3.83 -8.68
CA TYR A 6 10.79 3.63 -9.69
C TYR A 6 10.24 4.95 -10.24
N ALA A 7 9.84 5.87 -9.36
CA ALA A 7 9.26 7.15 -9.78
C ALA A 7 10.27 7.99 -10.58
N THR A 8 11.55 8.01 -10.17
CA THR A 8 12.61 8.72 -10.90
C THR A 8 12.76 8.19 -12.32
N ASP A 9 12.72 6.87 -12.51
CA ASP A 9 12.84 6.23 -13.82
C ASP A 9 11.55 6.33 -14.64
N ASN A 10 10.40 6.54 -14.00
CA ASN A 10 9.07 6.54 -14.60
C ASN A 10 8.46 7.96 -14.71
N GLY A 11 9.29 8.99 -14.89
CA GLY A 11 8.81 10.37 -15.14
C GLY A 11 8.06 10.99 -13.97
N ASP A 12 8.48 10.66 -12.75
CA ASP A 12 7.90 11.05 -11.45
C ASP A 12 6.55 10.41 -11.14
N ILE A 13 6.05 9.49 -11.98
CA ILE A 13 4.76 8.80 -11.77
C ILE A 13 4.98 7.65 -10.78
N LEU A 14 4.21 7.65 -9.69
CA LEU A 14 4.21 6.58 -8.69
C LEU A 14 3.76 5.23 -9.29
N PRO A 15 4.12 4.08 -8.69
CA PRO A 15 3.57 2.81 -9.16
C PRO A 15 2.07 2.75 -8.85
N TRP A 16 1.32 2.02 -9.67
CA TRP A 16 -0.06 1.71 -9.34
C TRP A 16 -0.11 0.98 -7.98
N PRO A 17 -0.99 1.40 -7.04
CA PRO A 17 -0.98 0.87 -5.68
C PRO A 17 -1.52 -0.57 -5.58
N ASN A 18 -1.96 -1.18 -6.69
CA ASN A 18 -2.78 -2.38 -6.73
C ASN A 18 -4.14 -2.13 -6.08
N TRP A 19 -4.86 -1.10 -6.54
CA TRP A 19 -6.24 -0.82 -6.12
C TRP A 19 -7.21 -1.71 -6.91
N LYS A 20 -7.91 -2.62 -6.24
CA LYS A 20 -8.68 -3.72 -6.87
C LYS A 20 -9.63 -3.27 -7.97
N SER A 21 -10.32 -2.14 -7.78
CA SER A 21 -11.29 -1.62 -8.77
C SER A 21 -10.64 -1.26 -10.12
N GLY A 22 -9.34 -0.95 -10.14
CA GLY A 22 -8.59 -0.65 -11.37
C GLY A 22 -7.56 -1.70 -11.76
N ASP A 23 -7.48 -2.82 -11.04
CA ASP A 23 -6.51 -3.88 -11.31
C ASP A 23 -6.90 -4.73 -12.52
N HIS A 24 -5.91 -5.03 -13.35
CA HIS A 24 -6.02 -6.00 -14.45
C HIS A 24 -4.61 -6.48 -14.85
N SER A 25 -4.54 -7.58 -15.62
CA SER A 25 -3.25 -8.19 -16.02
C SER A 25 -2.32 -7.28 -16.83
N GLY A 26 -2.86 -6.24 -17.46
CA GLY A 26 -2.11 -5.23 -18.21
C GLY A 26 -1.65 -4.02 -17.38
N ARG A 27 -1.96 -3.99 -16.07
CA ARG A 27 -1.60 -2.90 -15.16
C ARG A 27 -0.87 -3.49 -13.94
N PRO A 28 0.44 -3.73 -14.05
CA PRO A 28 1.23 -4.11 -12.89
C PRO A 28 1.18 -2.99 -11.85
N GLY A 29 1.04 -3.34 -10.57
CA GLY A 29 1.18 -2.41 -9.45
C GLY A 29 2.47 -2.66 -8.69
N TRP A 30 2.63 -1.96 -7.56
CA TRP A 30 3.85 -2.02 -6.76
C TRP A 30 4.16 -3.43 -6.24
N LEU A 31 3.10 -4.20 -5.89
CA LEU A 31 3.20 -5.51 -5.26
C LEU A 31 3.15 -6.65 -6.28
N TYR A 32 2.20 -6.61 -7.21
CA TYR A 32 1.97 -7.70 -8.15
C TYR A 32 1.44 -7.23 -9.50
N ALA A 33 1.46 -8.12 -10.49
CA ALA A 33 0.56 -8.09 -11.64
C ALA A 33 -0.38 -9.31 -11.58
N LEU A 34 -1.62 -9.13 -12.05
CA LEU A 34 -2.59 -10.22 -12.12
C LEU A 34 -2.26 -11.19 -13.26
N ASP A 35 -2.39 -12.48 -12.99
CA ASP A 35 -2.35 -13.56 -13.96
C ASP A 35 -3.73 -14.18 -14.12
N ASN A 36 -4.37 -13.91 -15.25
CA ASN A 36 -5.75 -14.33 -15.55
C ASN A 36 -5.91 -15.86 -15.64
N SER A 37 -4.82 -16.63 -15.71
CA SER A 37 -4.85 -18.10 -15.64
C SER A 37 -4.87 -18.65 -14.22
N GLY A 38 -4.51 -17.83 -13.22
CA GLY A 38 -4.53 -18.18 -11.82
C GLY A 38 -5.91 -17.96 -11.18
N THR A 39 -6.15 -18.63 -10.06
CA THR A 39 -7.34 -18.44 -9.23
C THR A 39 -6.96 -18.28 -7.76
N GLY A 40 -7.76 -17.55 -6.99
CA GLY A 40 -7.47 -17.30 -5.58
C GLY A 40 -6.09 -16.63 -5.41
N PRO A 41 -5.31 -16.97 -4.38
CA PRO A 41 -4.00 -16.36 -4.15
C PRO A 41 -2.99 -16.57 -5.30
N ALA A 42 -3.15 -17.62 -6.11
CA ALA A 42 -2.22 -17.93 -7.18
C ALA A 42 -2.26 -16.94 -8.36
N GLN A 43 -3.30 -16.10 -8.45
CA GLN A 43 -3.42 -15.08 -9.51
C GLN A 43 -2.48 -13.87 -9.28
N PHE A 44 -2.04 -13.64 -8.05
CA PHE A 44 -1.16 -12.52 -7.71
C PHE A 44 0.30 -12.92 -7.93
N LYS A 45 0.96 -12.31 -8.93
CA LYS A 45 2.37 -12.61 -9.25
C LYS A 45 3.30 -11.51 -8.76
N ILE A 46 3.99 -11.76 -7.65
CA ILE A 46 4.93 -10.80 -7.06
C ILE A 46 6.11 -10.50 -8.00
N GLU A 47 6.58 -11.49 -8.75
CA GLU A 47 7.71 -11.34 -9.68
C GLU A 47 7.41 -10.40 -10.85
N ARG A 48 6.13 -10.07 -11.06
CA ARG A 48 5.64 -9.13 -12.07
C ARG A 48 5.27 -7.76 -11.48
N GLY A 49 5.42 -7.57 -10.17
CA GLY A 49 5.21 -6.29 -9.50
C GLY A 49 6.29 -5.28 -9.84
N LEU A 50 5.93 -3.99 -9.88
CA LEU A 50 6.82 -2.90 -10.32
C LEU A 50 8.00 -2.67 -9.38
N LEU A 51 7.90 -3.02 -8.09
CA LEU A 51 9.02 -2.90 -7.16
C LEU A 51 9.89 -4.16 -7.09
N TRP A 52 9.44 -5.27 -7.68
CA TRP A 52 10.16 -6.54 -7.64
C TRP A 52 11.58 -6.47 -8.23
N PRO A 53 11.84 -5.80 -9.37
CA PRO A 53 13.20 -5.70 -9.91
C PRO A 53 14.21 -5.07 -8.93
N THR A 54 13.73 -4.20 -8.03
CA THR A 54 14.57 -3.51 -7.04
C THR A 54 14.69 -4.31 -5.74
N LEU A 55 13.61 -4.96 -5.30
CA LEU A 55 13.57 -5.66 -4.01
C LEU A 55 14.02 -7.13 -4.11
N ALA A 56 13.65 -7.82 -5.19
CA ALA A 56 14.06 -9.18 -5.57
C ALA A 56 13.91 -10.27 -4.48
N SER A 57 13.10 -10.01 -3.44
CA SER A 57 12.87 -10.91 -2.33
C SER A 57 11.53 -10.65 -1.67
N GLN A 58 10.63 -11.63 -1.68
CA GLN A 58 9.31 -11.52 -1.07
C GLN A 58 9.38 -11.26 0.44
N LYS A 59 10.45 -11.71 1.12
CA LYS A 59 10.62 -11.50 2.55
C LYS A 59 10.66 -10.02 2.95
N ILE A 60 10.97 -9.11 2.02
CA ILE A 60 11.01 -7.67 2.26
C ILE A 60 9.59 -7.07 2.32
N TYR A 61 8.61 -7.72 1.69
CA TYR A 61 7.21 -7.30 1.68
C TYR A 61 6.44 -7.79 2.92
N LEU A 62 7.06 -8.61 3.76
CA LEU A 62 6.42 -9.21 4.93
C LEU A 62 7.02 -8.64 6.21
N CYS A 63 6.14 -8.30 7.14
CA CYS A 63 6.55 -7.99 8.49
C CYS A 63 6.97 -9.29 9.20
N PRO A 64 8.14 -9.33 9.88
CA PRO A 64 8.57 -10.51 10.62
C PRO A 64 7.61 -10.96 11.74
N MET A 65 6.74 -10.06 12.22
CA MET A 65 5.73 -10.33 13.25
C MET A 65 4.38 -10.81 12.67
N ASP A 66 4.22 -10.81 11.35
CA ASP A 66 3.00 -11.31 10.70
C ASP A 66 3.05 -12.85 10.63
N ASP A 67 2.12 -13.52 11.33
CA ASP A 67 2.05 -14.97 11.35
C ASP A 67 1.45 -15.52 10.05
N THR A 68 2.35 -15.77 9.09
CA THR A 68 2.02 -16.33 7.77
C THR A 68 1.44 -17.75 7.80
N ASN A 69 1.47 -18.44 8.95
CA ASN A 69 0.86 -19.77 9.10
C ASN A 69 -0.55 -19.71 9.73
N SER A 70 -0.98 -18.52 10.17
CA SER A 70 -2.29 -18.34 10.81
C SER A 70 -3.45 -18.68 9.85
N ALA A 71 -4.63 -18.96 10.43
CA ALA A 71 -5.85 -19.14 9.63
C ALA A 71 -6.21 -17.85 8.87
N LEU A 72 -6.12 -16.70 9.55
CA LEU A 72 -6.41 -15.39 8.97
C LEU A 72 -5.49 -15.06 7.79
N PHE A 73 -4.20 -15.39 7.85
CA PHE A 73 -3.29 -15.17 6.72
C PHE A 73 -3.72 -15.98 5.49
N ARG A 74 -4.13 -17.23 5.69
CA ARG A 74 -4.59 -18.12 4.60
C ARG A 74 -5.90 -17.68 3.96
N GLU A 75 -6.69 -16.84 4.64
CA GLU A 75 -7.93 -16.26 4.15
C GLU A 75 -7.72 -15.00 3.29
N ARG A 76 -6.53 -14.38 3.35
CA ARG A 76 -6.20 -13.20 2.53
C ARG A 76 -6.21 -13.56 1.05
N GLU A 77 -6.75 -12.68 0.20
CA GLU A 77 -6.69 -12.86 -1.25
C GLU A 77 -5.24 -12.74 -1.72
N GLN A 78 -4.59 -11.59 -1.46
CA GLN A 78 -3.15 -11.49 -1.63
C GLN A 78 -2.45 -11.96 -0.37
N GLN A 79 -1.55 -12.92 -0.55
CA GLN A 79 -0.72 -13.50 0.52
C GLN A 79 0.74 -13.07 0.34
N LEU A 80 0.95 -11.91 -0.28
CA LEU A 80 2.26 -11.46 -0.75
C LEU A 80 2.92 -10.46 0.21
N SER A 81 2.11 -9.65 0.91
CA SER A 81 2.58 -8.51 1.70
C SER A 81 1.85 -8.38 3.04
N SER A 82 2.56 -7.85 4.04
CA SER A 82 1.98 -7.36 5.30
C SER A 82 1.67 -5.86 5.26
N TYR A 83 2.07 -5.19 4.18
CA TYR A 83 1.93 -3.74 3.97
C TYR A 83 1.00 -3.45 2.79
N ALA A 84 0.32 -2.30 2.85
CA ALA A 84 -0.43 -1.74 1.74
C ALA A 84 0.06 -0.34 1.40
N MET A 85 -0.14 0.06 0.14
CA MET A 85 0.10 1.42 -0.34
C MET A 85 -1.13 2.29 -0.12
N ASN A 86 -0.92 3.57 0.17
CA ASN A 86 -2.00 4.54 0.31
C ASN A 86 -2.81 4.69 -0.99
N GLY A 87 -4.12 4.48 -0.91
CA GLY A 87 -5.06 4.74 -2.01
C GLY A 87 -5.03 6.19 -2.53
N ALA A 88 -4.49 7.13 -1.76
CA ALA A 88 -4.22 8.50 -2.21
C ALA A 88 -3.45 8.56 -3.53
N VAL A 89 -2.59 7.58 -3.81
CA VAL A 89 -1.83 7.52 -5.07
C VAL A 89 -2.72 7.52 -6.32
N VAL A 90 -3.97 7.03 -6.20
CA VAL A 90 -4.97 6.99 -7.28
C VAL A 90 -6.21 7.83 -6.97
N GLY A 91 -6.16 8.65 -5.91
CA GLY A 91 -7.33 9.38 -5.42
C GLY A 91 -8.45 8.45 -4.93
N TYR A 92 -8.08 7.28 -4.39
CA TYR A 92 -8.98 6.25 -3.89
C TYR A 92 -9.97 5.75 -4.96
N ASP A 93 -11.27 5.86 -4.72
CA ASP A 93 -12.33 5.43 -5.65
C ASP A 93 -12.36 6.20 -6.98
N ARG A 94 -11.58 7.29 -7.10
CA ARG A 94 -11.35 7.94 -8.40
C ARG A 94 -10.56 7.05 -9.35
N THR A 95 -9.72 6.15 -8.83
CA THR A 95 -8.93 5.17 -9.61
C THR A 95 -8.07 5.80 -10.72
N ASN A 96 -7.54 7.00 -10.46
CA ASN A 96 -6.85 7.80 -11.46
C ASN A 96 -5.67 7.06 -12.09
N PHE A 97 -5.59 7.11 -13.42
CA PHE A 97 -4.48 6.59 -14.21
C PHE A 97 -4.12 7.59 -15.33
N PRO A 98 -2.85 8.03 -15.47
CA PRO A 98 -1.70 7.73 -14.60
C PRO A 98 -1.92 8.11 -13.14
N THR A 99 -1.16 7.49 -12.24
CA THR A 99 -1.23 7.80 -10.79
C THR A 99 -0.70 9.20 -10.49
N ALA A 100 -0.88 9.65 -9.25
CA ALA A 100 -0.23 10.84 -8.75
C ALA A 100 1.29 10.81 -8.96
N LYS A 101 1.86 12.00 -9.13
CA LYS A 101 3.32 12.16 -9.20
C LYS A 101 3.92 12.19 -7.81
N LEU A 102 5.10 11.61 -7.61
CA LEU A 102 5.80 11.65 -6.33
C LEU A 102 6.04 13.10 -5.88
N GLY A 103 6.42 14.01 -6.79
CA GLY A 103 6.58 15.43 -6.50
C GLY A 103 5.29 16.19 -6.13
N SER A 104 4.11 15.58 -6.29
CA SER A 104 2.84 16.16 -5.84
C SER A 104 2.42 15.73 -4.43
N MET A 105 3.04 14.68 -3.88
CA MET A 105 2.82 14.22 -2.50
C MET A 105 3.73 15.00 -1.55
N ARG A 106 3.31 15.26 -0.30
CA ARG A 106 4.24 15.85 0.67
C ARG A 106 5.22 14.77 1.14
N PRO A 107 6.50 15.10 1.37
CA PRO A 107 7.50 14.10 1.77
C PRO A 107 7.16 13.37 3.08
N ASP A 108 6.40 13.99 3.98
CA ASP A 108 5.96 13.45 5.26
C ASP A 108 4.62 12.70 5.20
N ASP A 109 3.93 12.73 4.06
CA ASP A 109 2.72 11.93 3.85
C ASP A 109 3.04 10.44 3.83
N VAL A 110 2.13 9.63 4.36
CA VAL A 110 2.28 8.19 4.50
C VAL A 110 2.00 7.51 3.16
N ALA A 111 3.01 6.83 2.63
CA ALA A 111 2.95 6.05 1.41
C ALA A 111 2.57 4.59 1.65
N PHE A 112 3.07 4.00 2.73
CA PHE A 112 2.80 2.62 3.13
C PHE A 112 2.61 2.49 4.63
N TRP A 113 1.87 1.47 5.04
CA TRP A 113 1.78 1.03 6.44
C TRP A 113 1.58 -0.47 6.52
N GLU A 114 1.88 -1.06 7.67
CA GLU A 114 1.45 -2.43 7.95
C GLU A 114 -0.06 -2.48 8.15
N THR A 115 -0.74 -3.25 7.31
CA THR A 115 -2.19 -3.44 7.38
C THR A 115 -2.57 -4.19 8.65
N GLU A 116 -3.80 -3.96 9.12
CA GLU A 116 -4.40 -4.65 10.26
C GLU A 116 -4.46 -6.18 10.07
N THR A 117 -5.07 -6.95 10.97
CA THR A 117 -5.13 -8.42 10.86
C THR A 117 -6.33 -8.95 10.05
N GLN A 118 -7.31 -8.09 9.72
CA GLN A 118 -8.53 -8.51 9.03
C GLN A 118 -8.23 -8.93 7.58
N PRO A 119 -8.58 -10.15 7.16
CA PRO A 119 -8.21 -10.67 5.83
C PRO A 119 -8.79 -9.87 4.65
N GLU A 120 -9.94 -9.24 4.83
CA GLU A 120 -10.63 -8.45 3.79
C GLU A 120 -9.82 -7.23 3.32
N TYR A 121 -8.98 -6.66 4.19
CA TYR A 121 -8.08 -5.55 3.84
C TYR A 121 -6.81 -6.00 3.11
N PHE A 122 -6.65 -7.30 2.87
CA PHE A 122 -5.64 -7.89 2.00
C PHE A 122 -6.28 -8.48 0.73
N ASN A 123 -7.38 -7.87 0.28
CA ASN A 123 -7.97 -8.14 -1.03
C ASN A 123 -7.03 -7.71 -2.18
N ASP A 124 -6.18 -6.70 -1.95
CA ASP A 124 -5.22 -6.18 -2.91
C ASP A 124 -3.98 -5.56 -2.21
N GLY A 125 -3.22 -4.71 -2.91
CA GLY A 125 -1.99 -4.09 -2.39
C GLY A 125 -2.16 -2.66 -1.87
N ALA A 126 -3.38 -2.16 -1.77
CA ALA A 126 -3.71 -0.80 -1.41
C ALA A 126 -4.76 -0.74 -0.29
N ASN A 127 -4.81 0.37 0.43
CA ASN A 127 -5.87 0.58 1.41
C ASN A 127 -6.28 2.05 1.52
N PHE A 128 -7.51 2.27 2.00
CA PHE A 128 -7.89 3.49 2.70
C PHE A 128 -7.24 3.51 4.09
N PRO A 129 -6.87 4.68 4.63
CA PRO A 129 -6.46 4.82 6.03
C PRO A 129 -7.43 4.19 7.05
N ALA A 130 -8.74 4.21 6.75
CA ALA A 130 -9.78 3.65 7.61
C ALA A 130 -9.84 2.11 7.63
N GLU A 131 -9.15 1.43 6.70
CA GLU A 131 -8.99 -0.04 6.71
C GLU A 131 -7.92 -0.51 7.71
N GLY A 132 -7.38 0.42 8.49
CA GLY A 132 -6.67 0.12 9.74
C GLY A 132 -5.17 -0.06 9.56
N VAL A 133 -4.52 -0.20 10.71
CA VAL A 133 -3.06 -0.27 10.85
C VAL A 133 -2.71 -1.24 11.96
N SER A 134 -1.86 -2.20 11.65
CA SER A 134 -1.47 -3.29 12.55
C SER A 134 -1.23 -2.88 14.02
N GLU A 135 -1.75 -3.68 14.94
CA GLU A 135 -1.36 -3.62 16.36
C GLU A 135 -0.15 -4.51 16.74
N ARG A 136 0.46 -5.21 15.76
CA ARG A 136 1.48 -6.25 16.00
C ARG A 136 2.76 -5.76 16.71
N HIS A 137 3.05 -4.46 16.71
CA HIS A 137 4.24 -3.89 17.35
C HIS A 137 3.90 -3.03 18.56
N LEU A 138 3.61 -3.66 19.71
CA LEU A 138 3.34 -2.94 20.97
C LEU A 138 2.22 -1.89 20.84
N ASN A 139 1.08 -2.27 20.24
CA ASN A 139 -0.07 -1.40 19.99
C ASN A 139 0.21 -0.29 18.95
N GLY A 140 0.84 -0.69 17.85
CA GLY A 140 1.15 0.14 16.71
C GLY A 140 1.87 -0.63 15.60
N ALA A 141 2.29 0.11 14.58
CA ALA A 141 2.85 -0.43 13.35
C ALA A 141 3.99 0.41 12.79
N ILE A 142 4.70 -0.18 11.84
CA ILE A 142 5.62 0.55 10.97
C ILE A 142 4.86 1.18 9.80
N ASN A 143 5.22 2.42 9.48
CA ASN A 143 4.82 3.11 8.27
C ASN A 143 6.03 3.65 7.50
N ALA A 144 5.84 3.95 6.23
CA ALA A 144 6.83 4.60 5.39
C ALA A 144 6.22 5.80 4.66
N THR A 145 6.99 6.87 4.51
CA THR A 145 6.55 8.12 3.87
C THR A 145 6.94 8.19 2.41
N PHE A 146 6.31 9.10 1.65
CA PHE A 146 6.71 9.37 0.26
C PHE A 146 8.15 9.92 0.17
N GLY A 147 8.63 10.63 1.20
CA GLY A 147 10.01 11.08 1.35
C GLY A 147 11.00 9.95 1.67
N GLY A 148 10.51 8.73 1.95
CA GLY A 148 11.34 7.54 2.17
C GLY A 148 11.81 7.35 3.61
N SER A 149 11.29 8.13 4.57
CA SER A 149 11.48 7.85 5.99
C SER A 149 10.60 6.68 6.42
N VAL A 150 11.06 5.95 7.43
CA VAL A 150 10.31 4.85 8.08
C VAL A 150 10.07 5.26 9.52
N GLY A 151 8.85 5.06 10.01
CA GLY A 151 8.42 5.47 11.34
C GLY A 151 7.59 4.41 12.03
N TYR A 152 7.42 4.59 13.34
CA TYR A 152 6.46 3.85 14.14
C TYR A 152 5.27 4.74 14.43
N VAL A 153 4.06 4.22 14.25
CA VAL A 153 2.81 4.90 14.60
C VAL A 153 2.06 4.10 15.65
N ARG A 154 1.65 4.78 16.73
CA ARG A 154 0.75 4.19 17.73
C ARG A 154 -0.66 4.13 17.19
N LEU A 155 -1.39 3.06 17.50
CA LEU A 155 -2.76 2.87 17.03
C LEU A 155 -3.67 4.09 17.30
N GLY A 156 -3.65 4.63 18.52
CA GLY A 156 -4.45 5.81 18.86
C GLY A 156 -4.08 7.06 18.04
N ALA A 157 -2.80 7.25 17.72
CA ALA A 157 -2.36 8.38 16.90
C ALA A 157 -2.75 8.23 15.42
N TRP A 158 -2.82 6.99 14.93
CA TRP A 158 -3.35 6.70 13.60
C TRP A 158 -4.81 7.13 13.48
N TYR A 159 -5.64 6.65 14.41
CA TYR A 159 -7.08 6.92 14.33
C TYR A 159 -7.45 8.38 14.57
N LEU A 160 -6.64 9.16 15.30
CA LEU A 160 -6.80 10.61 15.35
C LEU A 160 -6.72 11.25 13.96
N GLN A 161 -5.81 10.78 13.10
CA GLN A 161 -5.69 11.26 11.72
C GLN A 161 -6.76 10.66 10.79
N VAL A 162 -7.13 9.40 10.98
CA VAL A 162 -8.22 8.78 10.20
C VAL A 162 -9.52 9.57 10.36
N TYR A 163 -9.86 9.98 11.58
CA TYR A 163 -11.10 10.69 11.88
C TYR A 163 -11.01 12.22 11.73
N ASP A 164 -9.82 12.78 11.54
CA ASP A 164 -9.68 14.20 11.22
C ASP A 164 -10.29 14.46 9.84
N THR A 165 -11.23 15.40 9.78
CA THR A 165 -11.92 15.76 8.53
C THR A 165 -11.04 16.59 7.60
N ASN A 166 -9.92 17.14 8.07
CA ASN A 166 -8.97 17.89 7.27
C ASN A 166 -7.92 16.99 6.60
N LYS A 167 -7.29 17.52 5.55
CA LYS A 167 -6.12 16.92 4.90
C LYS A 167 -5.00 16.71 5.91
N ASN A 168 -4.42 15.52 5.93
CA ASN A 168 -3.35 15.14 6.85
C ASN A 168 -2.39 14.13 6.22
N SER A 169 -1.49 13.52 7.00
CA SER A 169 -0.48 12.61 6.45
C SER A 169 -1.06 11.30 5.91
N LEU A 170 -2.25 10.90 6.35
CA LEU A 170 -2.94 9.70 5.89
C LEU A 170 -3.90 10.02 4.73
N TRP A 171 -4.74 11.04 4.91
CA TRP A 171 -5.61 11.59 3.87
C TRP A 171 -4.85 12.66 3.09
N CYS A 172 -4.11 12.22 2.08
CA CYS A 172 -3.08 13.02 1.42
C CYS A 172 -3.21 13.15 -0.10
N TYR A 173 -4.35 12.79 -0.71
CA TYR A 173 -4.54 12.94 -2.16
C TYR A 173 -4.34 14.42 -2.59
N PRO A 174 -3.43 14.72 -3.54
CA PRO A 174 -3.03 16.09 -3.86
C PRO A 174 -4.17 16.97 -4.36
N ASP A 175 -5.03 16.45 -5.23
CA ASP A 175 -6.10 17.22 -5.89
C ASP A 175 -7.41 17.25 -5.09
N SER A 176 -7.34 17.02 -3.78
CA SER A 176 -8.46 17.19 -2.86
C SER A 176 -8.13 18.14 -1.71
N PRO A 177 -9.07 19.07 -1.36
CA PRO A 177 -8.92 19.96 -0.22
C PRO A 177 -8.78 19.24 1.13
N ASP A 178 -9.47 18.10 1.31
CA ASP A 178 -9.44 17.30 2.53
C ASP A 178 -8.56 16.05 2.41
N GLY A 179 -7.93 15.87 1.24
CA GLY A 179 -7.03 14.76 0.96
C GLY A 179 -7.70 13.42 0.72
N ARG A 180 -9.04 13.37 0.68
CA ARG A 180 -9.83 12.19 0.29
C ARG A 180 -10.16 12.19 -1.19
#